data_AF-A0A6P9C3L7-F1
#
_entry.id   AF-A0A6P9C3L7-F1
#
_cell.length_a   1.000
_cell.length_b   1.000
_cell.length_c   1.000
_cell.angle_alpha   90.00
_cell.angle_beta   90.00
_cell.angle_gamma   90.00
#
_symmetry.space_group_name_H-M   'P 1'
#
loop_
_entity.id
_entity.type
_entity.pdbx_description
1 polymer ?
#
loop_
_entity_poly.entity_id
_entity_poly.type
_entity_poly.pdbx_seq_one_letter_code
_entity_poly.pdbx_strand_id
1 'polypeptide(L)'
;MLIVGVVLGFLVSSALFFTPVGDYRIFQDDAVFWVTFSCVALVIPVIFVCCPRVLNILTCAVVGSYTVVLATACYIYTSLSYIGIDLLRRILNEDFKRTYTSVPFQPNDIILLAVWTMLALGGITVQLRRERHEAPFPPHPYRLWKRERERRVTNVLDPSHHVPPLRERIHNKLSQIKDLFQKEQVAGERTPLLL
;
A
#
# COMPACT_ATOMS: atom_id res chain seq x y z
N MET A 1 -2.81 1.61 -0.65
CA MET A 1 -3.40 0.33 -0.18
C MET A 1 -4.72 0.06 -0.88
N LEU A 2 -5.70 0.97 -0.82
CA LEU A 2 -6.98 0.77 -1.52
C LEU A 2 -6.82 0.58 -3.03
N ILE A 3 -6.00 1.41 -3.70
CA ILE A 3 -5.73 1.27 -5.14
C ILE A 3 -5.21 -0.14 -5.48
N VAL A 4 -4.29 -0.68 -4.67
CA VAL A 4 -3.70 -2.00 -4.86
C VAL A 4 -4.78 -3.09 -4.74
N GLY A 5 -5.62 -3.01 -3.71
CA GLY A 5 -6.75 -3.93 -3.54
C GLY A 5 -7.81 -3.81 -4.63
N VAL A 6 -8.07 -2.61 -5.14
CA VAL A 6 -8.98 -2.39 -6.26
C VAL A 6 -8.43 -3.01 -7.54
N VAL A 7 -7.11 -2.93 -7.80
CA VAL A 7 -6.49 -3.59 -8.97
C VAL A 7 -6.63 -5.11 -8.90
N LEU A 8 -6.38 -5.70 -7.73
CA LEU A 8 -6.62 -7.14 -7.53
C LEU A 8 -8.10 -7.50 -7.68
N GLY A 9 -8.99 -6.69 -7.08
CA GLY A 9 -10.44 -6.83 -7.19
C GLY A 9 -10.94 -6.76 -8.62
N PHE A 10 -10.39 -5.84 -9.41
CA PHE A 10 -10.69 -5.68 -10.81
C PHE A 10 -10.29 -6.92 -11.60
N LEU A 11 -9.07 -7.44 -11.40
CA LEU A 11 -8.61 -8.66 -12.07
C LEU A 11 -9.46 -9.88 -11.72
N VAL A 12 -9.81 -10.05 -10.44
CA VAL A 12 -10.68 -11.15 -9.98
C VAL A 12 -12.09 -11.02 -10.54
N SER A 13 -12.65 -9.81 -10.56
CA SER A 13 -13.96 -9.53 -11.15
C SER A 13 -13.96 -9.89 -12.64
N SER A 14 -12.96 -9.42 -13.39
CA SER A 14 -12.82 -9.75 -14.82
C SER A 14 -12.68 -11.24 -15.05
N ALA A 15 -11.91 -11.96 -14.24
CA ALA A 15 -11.79 -13.41 -14.34
C ALA A 15 -13.12 -14.13 -14.04
N LEU A 16 -13.91 -13.63 -13.09
CA LEU A 16 -15.23 -14.17 -12.76
C LEU A 16 -16.22 -13.97 -13.92
N PHE A 17 -16.27 -12.78 -14.51
CA PHE A 17 -17.15 -12.52 -15.67
C PHE A 17 -16.66 -13.21 -16.95
N PHE A 18 -15.38 -13.55 -17.05
CA PHE A 18 -14.86 -14.39 -18.13
C PHE A 18 -15.31 -15.86 -18.04
N THR A 19 -15.69 -16.34 -16.84
CA THR A 19 -16.29 -17.67 -16.69
C THR A 19 -17.77 -17.67 -17.12
N PRO A 20 -18.43 -18.84 -17.29
CA PRO A 20 -19.82 -18.92 -17.74
C PRO A 20 -20.83 -18.14 -16.87
N VAL A 21 -20.42 -17.67 -15.70
CA VAL A 21 -21.16 -16.76 -14.84
C VAL A 21 -21.44 -15.42 -15.55
N GLY A 22 -20.59 -14.96 -16.46
CA GLY A 22 -20.85 -13.73 -17.23
C GLY A 22 -21.93 -13.85 -18.30
N ASP A 23 -22.28 -15.07 -18.72
CA ASP A 23 -23.23 -15.33 -19.83
C ASP A 23 -24.71 -15.39 -19.36
N TYR A 24 -24.97 -15.13 -18.07
CA TYR A 24 -26.36 -15.04 -17.61
C TYR A 24 -27.06 -13.84 -18.24
N ARG A 25 -28.32 -14.05 -18.67
CA ARG A 25 -29.18 -13.01 -19.26
C ARG A 25 -29.30 -11.74 -18.42
N ILE A 26 -29.14 -11.86 -17.10
CA ILE A 26 -29.17 -10.75 -16.14
C ILE A 26 -27.98 -9.78 -16.33
N PHE A 27 -26.84 -10.25 -16.84
CA PHE A 27 -25.64 -9.43 -17.06
C PHE A 27 -25.56 -8.80 -18.46
N GLN A 28 -26.58 -9.00 -19.29
CA GLN A 28 -26.74 -8.30 -20.57
C GLN A 28 -27.14 -6.83 -20.37
N ASP A 29 -27.78 -6.51 -19.23
CA ASP A 29 -28.04 -5.15 -18.82
C ASP A 29 -26.77 -4.50 -18.25
N ASP A 30 -26.29 -3.44 -18.88
CA ASP A 30 -25.04 -2.78 -18.47
C ASP A 30 -25.08 -2.21 -17.07
N ALA A 31 -26.22 -1.64 -16.65
CA ALA A 31 -26.35 -1.12 -15.30
C ALA A 31 -26.13 -2.22 -14.26
N VAL A 32 -26.71 -3.41 -14.49
CA VAL A 32 -26.57 -4.56 -13.59
C VAL A 32 -25.15 -5.09 -13.63
N PHE A 33 -24.57 -5.22 -14.83
CA PHE A 33 -23.18 -5.66 -14.98
C PHE A 33 -22.20 -4.71 -14.26
N TRP A 34 -22.25 -3.40 -14.53
CA TRP A 34 -21.30 -2.46 -13.93
C TRP A 34 -21.45 -2.37 -12.42
N VAL A 35 -22.69 -2.38 -11.89
CA VAL A 35 -22.93 -2.38 -10.45
C VAL A 35 -22.39 -3.65 -9.79
N THR A 36 -22.65 -4.82 -10.38
CA THR A 36 -22.17 -6.10 -9.83
C THR A 36 -20.64 -6.22 -9.95
N PHE A 37 -20.08 -5.82 -11.08
CA PHE A 37 -18.63 -5.76 -11.31
C PHE A 37 -17.94 -4.85 -10.29
N SER A 38 -18.44 -3.62 -10.09
CA SER A 38 -17.89 -2.70 -9.10
C SER A 38 -18.04 -3.23 -7.67
N CYS A 39 -19.17 -3.88 -7.35
CA CYS A 39 -19.38 -4.48 -6.05
C CYS A 39 -18.34 -5.58 -5.77
N VAL A 40 -18.18 -6.55 -6.69
CA VAL A 40 -17.19 -7.62 -6.57
C VAL A 40 -15.77 -7.06 -6.47
N ALA A 41 -15.43 -6.06 -7.29
CA ALA A 41 -14.13 -5.42 -7.26
C ALA A 41 -13.85 -4.68 -5.94
N LEU A 42 -14.87 -4.16 -5.26
CA LEU A 42 -14.75 -3.47 -3.97
C LEU A 42 -14.76 -4.40 -2.75
N VAL A 43 -15.36 -5.60 -2.84
CA VAL A 43 -15.36 -6.57 -1.74
C VAL A 43 -13.93 -6.95 -1.33
N ILE A 44 -13.04 -7.15 -2.30
CA ILE A 44 -11.64 -7.53 -2.05
C ILE A 44 -10.90 -6.48 -1.21
N PRO A 45 -10.79 -5.20 -1.63
CA PRO A 45 -10.10 -4.20 -0.81
C PRO A 45 -10.76 -4.03 0.55
N VAL A 46 -12.10 -4.14 0.68
CA VAL A 46 -12.82 -4.01 1.95
C VAL A 46 -12.44 -5.12 2.95
N ILE A 47 -12.43 -6.38 2.52
CA ILE A 47 -12.06 -7.52 3.38
C ILE A 47 -10.61 -7.39 3.86
N PHE A 48 -9.72 -6.97 2.97
CA PHE A 48 -8.29 -6.90 3.25
C PHE A 48 -7.82 -5.56 3.84
N VAL A 49 -8.72 -4.62 4.19
CA VAL A 49 -8.36 -3.38 4.92
C VAL A 49 -7.65 -3.70 6.24
N CYS A 50 -8.06 -4.75 6.93
CA CYS A 50 -7.46 -5.18 8.20
C CYS A 50 -6.03 -5.71 8.03
N CYS A 51 -5.66 -6.19 6.84
CA CYS A 51 -4.41 -6.89 6.57
C CYS A 51 -3.71 -6.35 5.29
N PRO A 52 -3.25 -5.08 5.28
CA PRO A 52 -2.70 -4.43 4.08
C PRO A 52 -1.43 -5.12 3.55
N ARG A 53 -0.65 -5.75 4.44
CA ARG A 53 0.54 -6.51 4.07
C ARG A 53 0.20 -7.70 3.18
N VAL A 54 -0.77 -8.52 3.60
CA VAL A 54 -1.21 -9.69 2.86
C VAL A 54 -1.78 -9.27 1.51
N LEU A 55 -2.56 -8.19 1.48
CA LEU A 55 -3.12 -7.63 0.25
C LEU A 55 -2.03 -7.25 -0.77
N ASN A 56 -0.96 -6.59 -0.32
CA ASN A 56 0.13 -6.19 -1.22
C ASN A 56 0.89 -7.40 -1.78
N ILE A 57 1.17 -8.40 -0.93
CA ILE A 57 1.80 -9.65 -1.37
C ILE A 57 0.94 -10.35 -2.43
N LEU A 58 -0.35 -10.55 -2.12
CA LEU A 58 -1.29 -11.19 -3.04
C LEU A 58 -1.40 -10.42 -4.35
N THR A 59 -1.53 -9.10 -4.30
CA THR A 59 -1.67 -8.28 -5.51
C THR A 59 -0.41 -8.33 -6.35
N CYS A 60 0.77 -8.19 -5.74
CA CYS A 60 2.03 -8.25 -6.48
C CYS A 60 2.22 -9.61 -7.13
N ALA A 61 1.99 -10.70 -6.40
CA ALA A 61 2.16 -12.05 -6.92
C ALA A 61 1.14 -12.39 -8.01
N VAL A 62 -0.16 -12.11 -7.81
CA VAL A 62 -1.22 -12.48 -8.76
C VAL A 62 -1.22 -11.58 -9.99
N VAL A 63 -1.18 -10.25 -9.81
CA VAL A 63 -1.19 -9.30 -10.94
C VAL A 63 0.13 -9.34 -11.68
N GLY A 64 1.27 -9.41 -10.98
CA GLY A 64 2.58 -9.53 -11.61
C GLY A 64 2.73 -10.82 -12.40
N SER A 65 2.32 -11.96 -11.85
CA SER A 65 2.34 -13.22 -12.61
C SER A 65 1.40 -13.20 -13.82
N TYR A 66 0.22 -12.56 -13.70
CA TYR A 66 -0.69 -12.39 -14.84
C TYR A 66 -0.08 -11.52 -15.95
N THR A 67 0.71 -10.48 -15.62
CA THR A 67 1.41 -9.71 -16.67
C THR A 67 2.44 -10.53 -17.46
N VAL A 68 3.07 -11.53 -16.82
CA VAL A 68 3.96 -12.48 -17.53
C VAL A 68 3.14 -13.34 -18.49
N VAL A 69 1.98 -13.84 -18.04
CA VAL A 69 1.05 -14.61 -18.87
C VAL A 69 0.58 -13.78 -20.08
N LEU A 70 0.22 -12.51 -19.86
CA LEU A 70 -0.14 -11.60 -20.95
C LEU A 70 1.01 -11.40 -21.95
N ALA A 71 2.24 -11.21 -21.46
CA ALA A 71 3.40 -11.08 -22.35
C ALA A 71 3.62 -12.36 -23.18
N THR A 72 3.47 -13.54 -22.57
CA THR A 72 3.52 -14.82 -23.29
C THR A 72 2.37 -14.97 -24.28
N ALA A 73 1.17 -14.50 -23.93
CA ALA A 73 -0.01 -14.56 -24.79
C ALA A 73 0.14 -13.74 -26.09
N CYS A 74 1.00 -12.72 -26.10
CA CYS A 74 1.34 -11.99 -27.33
C CYS A 74 2.06 -12.86 -28.37
N TYR A 75 2.74 -13.92 -27.93
CA TYR A 75 3.46 -14.86 -28.81
C TYR A 75 2.64 -16.12 -29.08
N ILE A 76 1.91 -16.58 -28.07
CA ILE A 76 1.09 -17.78 -28.11
C ILE A 76 -0.36 -17.30 -27.96
N TYR A 77 -1.06 -17.12 -29.09
CA TYR A 77 -2.46 -16.71 -29.13
C TYR A 77 -3.31 -17.60 -28.20
N THR A 78 -3.68 -17.07 -27.03
CA THR A 78 -4.33 -17.81 -25.93
C THR A 78 -5.57 -17.07 -25.46
N SER A 79 -6.55 -17.83 -24.94
CA SER A 79 -7.83 -17.27 -24.49
C SER A 79 -7.71 -16.49 -23.17
N LEU A 80 -6.67 -16.75 -22.36
CA LEU A 80 -6.41 -16.05 -21.09
C LEU A 80 -6.20 -14.53 -21.25
N SER A 81 -5.66 -14.08 -22.38
CA SER A 81 -5.51 -12.65 -22.68
C SER A 81 -6.86 -11.92 -22.79
N TYR A 82 -7.93 -12.66 -23.12
CA TYR A 82 -9.27 -12.11 -23.26
C TYR A 82 -9.90 -11.72 -21.93
N ILE A 83 -9.39 -12.16 -20.78
CA ILE A 83 -9.85 -11.66 -19.47
C ILE A 83 -9.74 -10.13 -19.41
N GLY A 84 -8.66 -9.56 -19.96
CA GLY A 84 -8.49 -8.10 -20.04
C GLY A 84 -9.12 -7.48 -21.28
N ILE A 85 -8.99 -8.13 -22.43
CA ILE A 85 -9.46 -7.59 -23.72
C ILE A 85 -10.98 -7.54 -23.78
N ASP A 86 -11.69 -8.52 -23.21
CA ASP A 86 -13.15 -8.54 -23.20
C ASP A 86 -13.73 -7.38 -22.40
N LEU A 87 -13.16 -7.14 -21.22
CA LEU A 87 -13.52 -5.97 -20.43
C LEU A 87 -13.20 -4.66 -21.16
N LEU A 88 -12.03 -4.57 -21.80
CA LEU A 88 -11.65 -3.38 -22.56
C LEU A 88 -12.61 -3.14 -23.74
N ARG A 89 -13.02 -4.20 -24.44
CA ARG A 89 -14.03 -4.13 -25.51
C ARG A 89 -15.36 -3.66 -24.98
N ARG A 90 -15.79 -4.13 -23.80
CA ARG A 90 -17.02 -3.70 -23.15
C ARG A 90 -16.99 -2.25 -22.65
N ILE A 91 -15.81 -1.74 -22.30
CA ILE A 91 -15.61 -0.30 -21.97
C ILE A 91 -15.68 0.55 -23.24
N LEU A 92 -15.05 0.10 -24.33
CA LEU A 92 -14.91 0.90 -25.55
C LEU A 92 -16.13 0.85 -26.47
N ASN A 93 -16.89 -0.25 -26.44
CA ASN A 93 -18.05 -0.46 -27.30
C ASN A 93 -19.29 -0.70 -26.44
N GLU A 94 -20.18 0.30 -26.42
CA GLU A 94 -21.47 0.17 -25.73
C GLU A 94 -22.37 -0.90 -26.36
N ASP A 95 -22.17 -1.28 -27.63
CA ASP A 95 -22.99 -2.30 -28.30
C ASP A 95 -22.53 -3.74 -28.04
N PHE A 96 -21.43 -3.97 -27.31
CA PHE A 96 -20.87 -5.31 -27.11
C PHE A 96 -21.64 -6.18 -26.09
N LYS A 97 -22.81 -5.72 -25.63
CA LYS A 97 -23.62 -6.32 -24.54
C LYS A 97 -24.14 -7.73 -24.82
N ARG A 98 -24.14 -8.15 -26.09
CA ARG A 98 -24.89 -9.34 -26.57
C ARG A 98 -23.99 -10.43 -27.17
N THR A 99 -22.67 -10.23 -27.16
CA THR A 99 -21.76 -11.15 -27.84
C THR A 99 -21.38 -12.29 -26.91
N TYR A 100 -21.75 -13.51 -27.31
CA TYR A 100 -21.41 -14.77 -26.65
C TYR A 100 -19.89 -14.92 -26.58
N THR A 101 -19.27 -14.65 -25.43
CA THR A 101 -17.81 -14.79 -25.21
C THR A 101 -17.45 -16.13 -24.56
N SER A 102 -18.14 -17.20 -24.95
CA SER A 102 -17.67 -18.55 -24.66
C SER A 102 -16.47 -18.87 -25.55
N VAL A 103 -15.29 -18.39 -25.18
CA VAL A 103 -14.05 -18.79 -25.85
C VAL A 103 -13.77 -20.24 -25.42
N PRO A 104 -13.66 -21.20 -26.36
CA PRO A 104 -13.37 -22.58 -25.99
C PRO A 104 -12.01 -22.64 -25.33
N PHE A 105 -11.95 -23.20 -24.12
CA PHE A 105 -10.68 -23.42 -23.40
C PHE A 105 -9.80 -24.37 -24.21
N GLN A 106 -8.71 -23.85 -24.78
CA GLN A 106 -7.75 -24.61 -25.56
C GLN A 106 -6.75 -25.28 -24.60
N PRO A 107 -6.13 -26.43 -24.94
CA PRO A 107 -5.08 -27.06 -24.10
C PRO A 107 -3.93 -26.10 -23.73
N ASN A 108 -3.59 -25.15 -24.61
CA ASN A 108 -2.61 -24.10 -24.33
C ASN A 108 -3.01 -23.25 -23.12
N ASP A 109 -4.30 -22.99 -22.94
CA ASP A 109 -4.82 -22.19 -21.83
C ASP A 109 -4.70 -22.95 -20.50
N ILE A 110 -4.81 -24.28 -20.52
CA ILE A 110 -4.60 -25.12 -19.34
C ILE A 110 -3.13 -25.03 -18.90
N ILE A 111 -2.20 -25.08 -19.86
CA ILE A 111 -0.76 -24.96 -19.59
C ILE A 111 -0.45 -23.56 -19.03
N LEU A 112 -0.95 -22.50 -19.66
CA LEU A 112 -0.73 -21.14 -19.18
C LEU A 112 -1.37 -20.89 -17.81
N LEU A 113 -2.54 -21.48 -17.53
CA LEU A 113 -3.18 -21.40 -16.22
C LEU A 113 -2.37 -22.15 -15.15
N ALA A 114 -1.80 -23.31 -15.48
CA ALA A 114 -0.88 -24.01 -14.60
C ALA A 114 0.40 -23.20 -14.33
N VAL A 115 0.98 -22.58 -15.36
CA VAL A 115 2.16 -21.69 -15.21
C VAL A 115 1.80 -20.48 -14.35
N TRP A 116 0.64 -19.87 -14.60
CA TRP A 116 0.17 -18.71 -13.84
C TRP A 116 0.01 -19.02 -12.36
N THR A 117 -0.67 -20.13 -12.03
CA THR A 117 -0.86 -20.57 -10.64
C THR A 117 0.47 -20.89 -9.96
N MET A 118 1.41 -21.54 -10.66
CA MET A 118 2.75 -21.82 -10.12
C MET A 118 3.53 -20.53 -9.84
N LEU A 119 3.50 -19.56 -10.75
CA LEU A 119 4.14 -18.26 -10.55
C LEU A 119 3.49 -17.47 -9.41
N ALA A 120 2.17 -17.47 -9.31
CA ALA A 120 1.44 -16.79 -8.24
C ALA A 120 1.78 -17.42 -6.88
N LEU A 121 1.70 -18.74 -6.74
CA LEU A 121 2.06 -19.45 -5.50
C LEU A 121 3.54 -19.28 -5.14
N GLY A 122 4.43 -19.35 -6.14
CA GLY A 122 5.86 -19.07 -5.97
C GLY A 122 6.10 -17.65 -5.47
N GLY A 123 5.47 -16.65 -6.10
CA GLY A 123 5.56 -15.25 -5.69
C GLY A 123 5.06 -15.03 -4.26
N ILE A 124 3.90 -15.58 -3.90
CA ILE A 124 3.32 -15.50 -2.56
C ILE A 124 4.27 -16.13 -1.54
N THR A 125 4.75 -17.35 -1.78
CA THR A 125 5.62 -18.06 -0.83
C THR A 125 6.96 -17.37 -0.64
N VAL A 126 7.58 -16.88 -1.71
CA VAL A 126 8.85 -16.12 -1.64
C VAL A 126 8.67 -14.80 -0.89
N GLN A 127 7.61 -14.04 -1.20
CA GLN A 127 7.33 -12.77 -0.52
C GLN A 127 6.97 -12.97 0.95
N LEU A 128 6.18 -13.99 1.28
CA LEU A 128 5.88 -14.35 2.67
C LEU A 128 7.13 -14.76 3.45
N ARG A 129 8.01 -15.57 2.85
CA ARG A 129 9.29 -15.97 3.47
C ARG A 129 10.21 -14.79 3.71
N ARG A 130 10.36 -13.91 2.70
CA ARG A 130 11.21 -12.73 2.78
C ARG A 130 10.72 -11.76 3.85
N GLU A 131 9.43 -11.47 3.85
CA GLU A 131 8.88 -10.51 4.80
C GLU A 131 8.71 -11.09 6.21
N ARG A 132 8.83 -12.42 6.42
CA ARG A 132 8.64 -13.06 7.75
C ARG A 132 9.51 -12.42 8.85
N HIS A 133 10.69 -11.95 8.48
CA HIS A 133 11.65 -11.35 9.40
C HIS A 133 11.63 -9.81 9.39
N GLU A 134 10.84 -9.20 8.51
CA GLU A 134 10.74 -7.74 8.40
C GLU A 134 9.49 -7.19 9.10
N ALA A 135 9.55 -5.91 9.48
CA ALA A 135 8.43 -5.23 10.11
C ALA A 135 7.23 -5.15 9.15
N PRO A 136 5.98 -5.31 9.64
CA PRO A 136 4.80 -5.30 8.79
C PRO A 136 4.62 -3.94 8.08
N PHE A 137 4.37 -4.00 6.78
CA PHE A 137 4.11 -2.83 5.93
C PHE A 137 2.59 -2.58 5.78
N PRO A 138 2.11 -1.33 5.86
CA PRO A 138 2.81 -0.15 6.35
C PRO A 138 3.02 -0.20 7.87
N PRO A 139 4.14 0.32 8.39
CA PRO A 139 4.39 0.35 9.82
C PRO A 139 3.37 1.26 10.51
N HIS A 140 2.63 0.71 11.48
CA HIS A 140 1.63 1.48 12.24
C HIS A 140 2.29 2.71 12.90
N PRO A 141 1.78 3.94 12.71
CA PRO A 141 2.45 5.17 13.14
C PRO A 141 2.74 5.20 14.65
N TYR A 142 1.82 4.68 15.46
CA TYR A 142 2.06 4.52 16.91
C TYR A 142 3.19 3.53 17.24
N ARG A 143 3.34 2.43 16.49
CA ARG A 143 4.42 1.46 16.72
C ARG A 143 5.77 2.03 16.29
N LEU A 144 5.78 2.86 15.25
CA LEU A 144 6.95 3.65 14.86
C LEU A 144 7.32 4.64 15.97
N TRP A 145 6.37 5.47 16.41
CA TRP A 145 6.60 6.43 17.49
C TRP A 145 7.12 5.75 18.76
N LYS A 146 6.55 4.61 19.16
CA LYS A 146 7.00 3.86 20.33
C LYS A 146 8.43 3.32 20.16
N ARG A 147 8.75 2.72 19.01
CA ARG A 147 10.13 2.28 18.69
C ARG A 147 11.12 3.43 18.63
N GLU A 148 10.69 4.56 18.10
CA GLU A 148 11.50 5.77 18.03
C GLU A 148 11.79 6.29 19.44
N ARG A 149 10.77 6.34 20.31
CA ARG A 149 10.91 6.72 21.72
C ARG A 149 11.87 5.79 22.46
N GLU A 150 11.72 4.48 22.28
CA GLU A 150 12.63 3.48 22.86
C GLU A 150 14.07 3.67 22.35
N ARG A 151 14.24 3.93 21.05
CA ARG A 151 15.55 4.25 20.47
C ARG A 151 16.16 5.53 21.05
N ARG A 152 15.36 6.59 21.26
CA ARG A 152 15.84 7.84 21.89
C ARG A 152 16.28 7.66 23.33
N VAL A 153 15.67 6.71 24.05
CA VAL A 153 16.06 6.38 25.43
C VAL A 153 17.39 5.61 25.45
N THR A 154 17.61 4.69 24.50
CA THR A 154 18.83 3.88 24.44
C THR A 154 19.98 4.53 23.69
N ASN A 155 19.70 5.51 22.84
CA ASN A 155 20.70 6.15 21.98
C ASN A 155 21.31 7.36 22.68
N VAL A 156 22.45 7.13 23.33
CA VAL A 156 23.26 8.17 24.01
C VAL A 156 23.80 9.20 23.01
N LEU A 157 23.91 8.85 21.72
CA LEU A 157 24.36 9.77 20.67
C LEU A 157 23.23 10.65 20.12
N ASP A 158 21.99 10.53 20.62
CA ASP A 158 20.92 11.44 20.20
C ASP A 158 21.23 12.85 20.71
N PRO A 159 21.34 13.88 19.84
CA PRO A 159 21.60 15.26 20.25
C PRO A 159 20.62 15.79 21.30
N SER A 160 19.41 15.21 21.35
CA SER A 160 18.39 15.54 22.36
C SER A 160 18.79 15.17 23.80
N HIS A 161 19.71 14.22 24.00
CA HIS A 161 20.27 13.89 25.32
C HIS A 161 21.18 14.99 25.88
N HIS A 162 21.75 15.84 25.01
CA HIS A 162 22.60 16.96 25.42
C HIS A 162 21.80 18.23 25.70
N VAL A 163 20.48 18.20 25.50
CA VAL A 163 19.61 19.35 25.75
C VAL A 163 19.17 19.31 27.20
N PRO A 164 19.54 20.32 28.02
CA PRO A 164 19.19 20.31 29.44
C PRO A 164 17.65 20.34 29.60
N PRO A 165 17.11 19.64 30.63
CA PRO A 165 15.68 19.58 30.89
C PRO A 165 15.08 20.98 31.01
N LEU A 166 13.80 21.13 30.63
CA LEU A 166 13.10 22.41 30.61
C LEU A 166 13.21 23.18 31.93
N ARG A 167 13.20 22.47 33.06
CA ARG A 167 13.37 23.07 34.39
C ARG A 167 14.71 23.78 34.53
N GLU A 168 15.80 23.16 34.09
CA GLU A 168 17.14 23.77 34.11
C GLU A 168 17.24 24.92 33.11
N ARG A 169 16.59 24.80 31.94
CA ARG A 169 16.53 25.91 30.98
C ARG A 169 15.79 27.12 31.52
N ILE A 170 14.67 26.90 32.24
CA ILE A 170 13.91 27.96 32.89
C ILE A 170 14.72 28.56 34.04
N HIS A 171 15.34 27.73 34.88
CA HIS A 171 16.17 28.17 35.99
C HIS A 171 17.36 29.00 35.51
N ASN A 172 18.08 28.54 34.49
CA ASN A 172 19.24 29.25 33.92
C ASN A 172 18.82 30.59 33.27
N LYS A 173 17.65 30.66 32.63
CA LYS A 173 17.12 31.95 32.16
C LYS A 173 16.74 32.87 33.31
N LEU A 174 16.13 32.35 34.37
CA LEU A 174 15.77 33.12 35.56
C LEU A 174 17.01 33.66 36.29
N SER A 175 18.05 32.85 36.44
CA SER A 175 19.32 33.28 37.03
C SER A 175 20.01 34.32 36.16
N GLN A 176 20.00 34.14 34.83
CA GLN A 176 20.59 35.11 33.91
C GLN A 176 19.86 36.46 33.94
N ILE A 177 18.53 36.47 34.09
CA ILE A 177 17.74 37.70 34.28
C ILE A 177 18.07 38.36 35.63
N LYS A 178 18.17 37.57 36.70
CA LYS A 178 18.50 38.06 38.04
C LYS A 178 19.90 38.71 38.08
N ASP A 179 20.89 38.07 37.46
CA ASP A 179 22.26 38.59 37.38
C ASP A 179 22.33 39.89 36.56
N LEU A 180 21.52 40.01 35.50
CA LEU A 180 21.44 41.22 34.68
C LEU A 180 20.90 42.40 35.48
N PHE A 181 19.83 42.18 36.27
CA PHE A 181 19.27 43.19 37.16
C PHE A 181 20.19 43.54 38.34
N GLN A 182 20.97 42.58 38.85
CA GLN A 182 21.91 42.82 39.95
C GLN A 182 23.15 43.60 39.52
N LYS A 183 23.62 43.42 38.27
CA LYS A 183 24.74 44.19 37.70
C LYS A 183 24.39 45.66 37.46
N GLU A 184 23.12 45.94 37.18
CA GLU A 184 22.63 47.31 36.96
C GLU A 184 22.59 48.13 38.26
N GLN A 185 22.48 47.48 39.43
CA GLN A 185 22.44 48.16 40.73
C GLN A 185 23.81 48.55 41.32
N VAL A 186 24.94 48.07 40.77
CA VAL A 186 26.30 48.35 41.30
C VAL A 186 26.98 49.55 40.62
N ALA A 187 26.32 50.24 39.69
CA ALA A 187 26.85 51.45 39.03
C ALA A 187 26.77 52.72 39.92
N GLY A 188 27.06 52.57 41.21
CA GLY A 188 26.91 53.61 42.24
C GLY A 188 28.08 53.70 43.22
N GLU A 189 29.30 53.35 42.81
CA GLU A 189 30.49 53.66 43.63
C GLU A 189 31.27 54.83 43.04
N ARG A 190 31.26 55.91 43.83
CA ARG A 190 31.92 57.19 43.61
C ARG A 190 33.43 56.99 43.49
N THR A 191 34.02 57.48 42.41
CA THR A 191 35.47 57.69 42.29
C THR A 191 35.91 58.81 43.24
N PRO A 192 36.89 58.59 44.13
CA PRO A 192 37.69 59.70 44.64
C PRO A 192 38.86 59.91 43.68
N LEU A 193 38.83 61.02 42.95
CA LEU A 193 39.99 61.55 42.25
C LEU A 193 41.08 61.85 43.29
N LEU A 194 42.22 61.16 43.20
CA LEU A 194 43.44 61.55 43.92
C LEU A 194 44.38 62.26 42.95
N LEU A 195 44.74 63.47 43.39
CA LEU A 195 45.71 64.42 42.89
C LEU A 195 47.14 63.88 43.12
#